data_AF-A0A7Y2FGJ2-F1
#
_entry.id   AF-A0A7Y2FGJ2-F1
#
_cell.length_a   1.000
_cell.length_b   1.000
_cell.length_c   1.000
_cell.angle_alpha   90.00
_cell.angle_beta   90.00
_cell.angle_gamma   90.00
#
_symmetry.space_group_name_H-M   'P 1'
#
loop_
_entity.id
_entity.type
_entity.pdbx_description
1 polymer ?
#
loop_
_entity_poly.entity_id
_entity_poly.type
_entity_poly.pdbx_seq_one_letter_code
_entity_poly.pdbx_strand_id
1 'polypeptide(L)'
;MSARETPTDHDLLEQLRRLDGRGYPAYKDLRGSYAFPRFAFHVDHVQGDPFAAPSRVHVVVPAEVAGLPASGYAYESRAIGTASFLTEQFDRAARRVAGSGGTDRLGSGKSGRIEIEAPGQAVIARTSV
;
A
#
# COMPACT_ATOMS: atom_id res chain seq x y z
N MET A 1 -10.25 -27.89 10.42
CA MET A 1 -9.33 -27.12 9.57
C MET A 1 -8.84 -25.94 10.39
N SER A 2 -7.59 -25.97 10.85
CA SER A 2 -7.01 -24.90 11.69
C SER A 2 -6.80 -23.68 10.79
N ALA A 3 -7.49 -22.57 11.07
CA ALA A 3 -7.18 -21.29 10.44
C ALA A 3 -5.71 -20.96 10.77
N ARG A 4 -4.86 -20.84 9.75
CA ARG A 4 -3.51 -20.32 9.96
C ARG A 4 -3.65 -18.87 10.38
N GLU A 5 -3.05 -18.52 11.51
CA GLU A 5 -2.99 -17.15 12.01
C GLU A 5 -2.32 -16.25 10.97
N THR A 6 -2.84 -15.04 10.78
CA THR A 6 -2.28 -14.09 9.80
C THR A 6 -0.97 -13.54 10.36
N PRO A 7 0.15 -13.60 9.59
CA PRO A 7 1.43 -13.04 10.04
C PRO A 7 1.33 -11.56 10.39
N THR A 8 2.14 -11.09 11.32
CA THR A 8 2.16 -9.70 11.81
C THR A 8 3.13 -8.81 11.05
N ASP A 9 3.16 -7.52 11.37
CA ASP A 9 4.19 -6.58 10.92
C ASP A 9 5.60 -6.98 11.38
N HIS A 10 5.73 -7.58 12.57
CA HIS A 10 6.99 -8.15 13.04
C HIS A 10 7.45 -9.32 12.16
N ASP A 11 6.56 -10.24 11.81
CA ASP A 11 6.88 -11.39 10.95
C ASP A 11 7.31 -10.92 9.56
N LEU A 12 6.65 -9.89 9.02
CA LEU A 12 7.04 -9.26 7.76
C LEU A 12 8.45 -8.67 7.85
N LEU A 13 8.78 -7.97 8.95
CA LEU A 13 10.12 -7.41 9.16
C LEU A 13 11.20 -8.49 9.22
N GLU A 14 10.94 -9.60 9.91
CA GLU A 14 11.86 -10.75 9.95
C GLU A 14 12.01 -11.40 8.57
N GLN A 15 10.92 -11.53 7.83
CA GLN A 15 10.95 -12.03 6.46
C GLN A 15 11.79 -11.13 5.55
N LEU A 16 11.61 -9.81 5.63
CA LEU A 16 12.42 -8.84 4.87
C LEU A 16 13.90 -8.95 5.22
N ARG A 17 14.26 -9.09 6.50
CA ARG A 17 15.65 -9.32 6.93
C ARG A 17 16.25 -10.60 6.36
N ARG A 18 15.47 -11.68 6.25
CA ARG A 18 15.91 -12.95 5.66
C ARG A 18 16.06 -12.88 4.13
N LEU A 19 15.33 -11.98 3.48
CA LEU A 19 15.41 -11.77 2.03
C LEU A 19 16.58 -10.86 1.64
N ASP A 20 17.15 -10.12 2.58
CA ASP A 20 18.28 -9.24 2.32
C ASP A 20 19.47 -10.01 1.72
N GLY A 21 20.04 -9.46 0.65
CA GLY A 21 21.11 -10.12 -0.13
C GLY A 21 20.68 -11.32 -0.98
N ARG A 22 19.41 -11.76 -0.95
CA ARG A 22 18.91 -12.84 -1.83
C ARG A 22 18.59 -12.31 -3.24
N GLY A 23 18.63 -13.22 -4.22
CA GLY A 23 18.24 -12.91 -5.59
C GLY A 23 16.78 -12.48 -5.69
N TYR A 24 16.48 -11.61 -6.66
CA TYR A 24 15.16 -10.98 -6.81
C TYR A 24 13.94 -11.91 -6.80
N PRO A 25 13.99 -13.13 -7.40
CA PRO A 25 12.85 -14.05 -7.35
C PRO A 25 12.40 -14.43 -5.93
N ALA A 26 13.27 -14.31 -4.92
CA ALA A 26 12.94 -14.60 -3.52
C ALA A 26 11.90 -13.63 -2.94
N TYR A 27 11.77 -12.41 -3.49
CA TYR A 27 10.76 -11.46 -3.02
C TYR A 27 9.33 -11.96 -3.26
N LYS A 28 9.11 -12.93 -4.16
CA LYS A 28 7.78 -13.53 -4.39
C LYS A 28 7.18 -14.14 -3.11
N ASP A 29 8.02 -14.51 -2.16
CA ASP A 29 7.61 -15.02 -0.85
C ASP A 29 6.87 -13.96 -0.02
N LEU A 30 7.02 -12.67 -0.33
CA LEU A 30 6.31 -11.58 0.35
C LEU A 30 4.82 -11.54 0.02
N ARG A 31 4.36 -12.27 -1.01
CA ARG A 31 2.94 -12.30 -1.40
C ARG A 31 2.09 -12.84 -0.25
N GLY A 32 1.06 -12.11 0.14
CA GLY A 32 0.20 -12.53 1.25
C GLY A 32 -0.45 -11.36 1.96
N SER A 33 -0.97 -11.64 3.15
CA SER A 33 -1.60 -10.66 4.02
C SER A 33 -0.85 -10.60 5.35
N TYR A 34 -0.71 -9.39 5.89
CA TYR A 34 -0.01 -9.12 7.13
C TYR A 34 -0.89 -8.24 8.01
N ALA A 35 -1.07 -8.65 9.26
CA ALA A 35 -1.81 -7.92 10.26
C ALA A 35 -0.91 -6.82 10.84
N PHE A 36 -1.32 -5.56 10.64
CA PHE A 36 -0.74 -4.42 11.35
C PHE A 36 -1.69 -4.00 12.48
N PRO A 37 -1.21 -3.30 13.53
CA PRO A 37 -2.05 -2.91 14.66
C PRO A 37 -3.30 -2.08 14.30
N ARG A 38 -3.28 -1.39 13.16
CA ARG A 38 -4.34 -0.45 12.74
C ARG A 38 -4.95 -0.74 11.37
N PHE A 39 -4.41 -1.70 10.63
CA PHE A 39 -4.85 -2.02 9.27
C PHE A 39 -4.35 -3.41 8.87
N ALA A 40 -4.90 -3.97 7.79
CA ALA A 40 -4.33 -5.15 7.14
C ALA A 40 -3.55 -4.70 5.90
N PHE A 41 -2.33 -5.21 5.74
CA PHE A 41 -1.48 -4.94 4.59
C PHE A 41 -1.43 -6.17 3.68
N HIS A 42 -1.70 -5.97 2.40
CA HIS A 42 -1.76 -7.05 1.43
C HIS A 42 -0.76 -6.81 0.30
N VAL A 43 0.02 -7.84 0.00
CA VAL A 43 0.90 -7.86 -1.17
C VAL A 43 0.24 -8.73 -2.23
N ASP A 44 -0.45 -8.09 -3.17
CA ASP A 44 -1.24 -8.78 -4.21
C ASP A 44 -0.35 -9.38 -5.29
N HIS A 45 0.67 -8.62 -5.68
CA HIS A 45 1.61 -8.98 -6.71
C HIS A 45 2.98 -8.44 -6.36
N VAL A 46 3.98 -9.33 -6.39
CA VAL A 46 5.37 -8.94 -6.31
C VAL A 46 5.92 -8.88 -7.73
N GLN A 47 6.54 -7.75 -8.06
CA GLN A 47 7.24 -7.54 -9.33
C GLN A 47 8.24 -8.67 -9.63
N GLY A 48 8.38 -9.03 -10.91
CA GLY A 48 9.17 -10.18 -11.34
C GLY A 48 10.69 -9.92 -11.38
N ASP A 49 11.09 -8.68 -11.66
CA ASP A 49 12.46 -8.17 -11.68
C ASP A 49 12.46 -6.65 -11.32
N PRO A 50 13.62 -6.01 -11.09
CA PRO A 50 13.71 -4.58 -10.72
C PRO A 50 13.19 -3.58 -11.76
N PHE A 51 12.98 -4.01 -13.00
CA PHE A 51 12.56 -3.19 -14.14
C PHE A 51 11.10 -3.44 -14.56
N ALA A 52 10.47 -4.48 -14.01
CA ALA A 52 9.06 -4.79 -14.22
C ALA A 52 8.13 -3.70 -13.64
N ALA A 53 6.83 -3.84 -13.92
CA ALA A 53 5.82 -3.02 -13.26
C ALA A 53 5.93 -3.17 -11.72
N PRO A 54 5.77 -2.09 -10.93
CA PRO A 54 5.91 -2.14 -9.49
C PRO A 54 5.01 -3.21 -8.82
N SER A 55 5.43 -3.68 -7.64
CA SER A 55 4.57 -4.51 -6.80
C SER A 55 3.23 -3.82 -6.55
N ARG A 56 2.14 -4.59 -6.59
CA ARG A 56 0.80 -4.12 -6.23
C ARG A 56 0.49 -4.54 -4.80
N VAL A 57 0.02 -3.57 -4.04
CA VAL A 57 -0.37 -3.74 -2.64
C VAL A 57 -1.70 -3.04 -2.43
N HIS A 58 -2.48 -3.51 -1.47
CA HIS A 58 -3.61 -2.77 -0.95
C HIS A 58 -3.62 -2.84 0.58
N VAL A 59 -4.36 -1.91 1.17
CA VAL A 59 -4.44 -1.75 2.61
C VAL A 59 -5.90 -1.69 2.99
N VAL A 60 -6.29 -2.49 3.98
CA VAL A 60 -7.66 -2.46 4.52
C VAL A 60 -7.61 -1.79 5.88
N VAL A 61 -8.22 -0.61 5.98
CA VAL A 61 -8.31 0.16 7.22
C VAL A 61 -9.75 0.10 7.73
N PRO A 62 -10.02 -0.38 8.95
CA PRO A 62 -11.36 -0.32 9.52
C PRO A 62 -11.88 1.12 9.60
N ALA A 63 -13.16 1.33 9.33
CA ALA A 63 -13.77 2.66 9.26
C ALA A 63 -13.61 3.43 10.60
N GLU A 64 -13.69 2.71 11.72
CA GLU A 64 -13.53 3.23 13.07
C GLU A 64 -12.09 3.74 13.28
N VAL A 65 -11.10 3.02 12.76
CA VAL A 65 -9.69 3.39 12.85
C VAL A 65 -9.36 4.58 11.96
N ALA A 66 -10.01 4.66 10.79
CA ALA A 66 -9.91 5.77 9.85
C ALA A 66 -10.65 7.03 10.32
N GLY A 67 -11.55 6.91 11.30
CA GLY A 67 -12.42 8.01 11.73
C GLY A 67 -13.38 8.47 10.62
N LEU A 68 -13.73 7.56 9.70
CA LEU A 68 -14.59 7.87 8.56
C LEU A 68 -16.06 7.93 9.00
N PRO A 69 -16.72 9.10 8.95
CA PRO A 69 -18.13 9.19 9.32
C PRO A 69 -18.99 8.42 8.31
N ALA A 70 -20.00 7.70 8.79
CA ALA A 70 -20.90 6.92 7.92
C ALA A 70 -21.56 7.79 6.82
N SER A 71 -21.83 9.07 7.11
CA SER A 71 -22.35 10.03 6.13
C SER A 71 -21.43 10.28 4.94
N GLY A 72 -20.11 10.02 5.09
CA GLY A 72 -19.11 10.17 4.05
C GLY A 72 -19.21 9.12 2.94
N TYR A 73 -19.89 7.99 3.19
CA TYR A 73 -20.04 6.91 2.21
C TYR A 73 -21.47 6.33 2.17
N ALA A 74 -22.45 7.04 2.75
CA ALA A 74 -23.84 6.61 2.82
C ALA A 74 -24.55 6.53 1.44
N TYR A 75 -24.06 7.28 0.45
CA TYR A 75 -24.60 7.29 -0.92
C TYR A 75 -23.44 7.22 -1.92
N GLU A 76 -23.71 6.73 -3.14
CA GLU A 76 -22.70 6.55 -4.17
C GLU A 76 -21.89 7.83 -4.46
N SER A 77 -22.55 8.98 -4.61
CA SER A 77 -21.86 10.25 -4.85
C SER A 77 -20.96 10.68 -3.68
N ARG A 78 -21.37 10.38 -2.44
CA ARG A 78 -20.55 10.63 -1.24
C ARG A 78 -19.36 9.69 -1.19
N ALA A 79 -19.57 8.40 -1.48
CA ALA A 79 -18.51 7.41 -1.55
C ALA A 79 -17.46 7.80 -2.61
N ILE A 80 -17.89 8.20 -3.82
CA ILE A 80 -16.99 8.66 -4.89
C ILE A 80 -16.20 9.91 -4.45
N GLY A 81 -16.87 10.89 -3.85
CA GLY A 81 -16.23 12.11 -3.34
C GLY A 81 -15.20 11.82 -2.24
N THR A 82 -15.56 10.96 -1.28
CA THR A 82 -14.69 10.54 -0.19
C THR A 82 -13.49 9.73 -0.69
N ALA A 83 -13.70 8.77 -1.59
CA ALA A 83 -12.63 8.02 -2.24
C ALA A 83 -11.68 8.98 -2.97
N SER A 84 -12.21 9.96 -3.71
CA SER A 84 -11.41 10.96 -4.41
C SER A 84 -10.53 11.77 -3.46
N PHE A 85 -11.12 12.25 -2.36
CA PHE A 85 -10.39 12.98 -1.33
C PHE A 85 -9.29 12.12 -0.70
N LEU A 86 -9.58 10.87 -0.34
CA LEU A 86 -8.61 9.95 0.25
C LEU A 86 -7.46 9.63 -0.72
N THR A 87 -7.75 9.42 -2.02
CA THR A 87 -6.73 9.24 -3.06
C THR A 87 -5.78 10.44 -3.12
N GLU A 88 -6.32 11.67 -3.17
CA GLU A 88 -5.50 12.89 -3.24
C GLU A 88 -4.63 13.07 -1.99
N GLN A 89 -5.19 12.79 -0.81
CA GLN A 89 -4.46 12.88 0.44
C GLN A 89 -3.35 11.83 0.53
N PHE A 90 -3.60 10.61 0.06
CA PHE A 90 -2.59 9.57 -0.04
C PHE A 90 -1.49 9.93 -1.04
N ASP A 91 -1.82 10.37 -2.26
CA ASP A 91 -0.82 10.79 -3.27
C ASP A 91 0.09 11.90 -2.73
N ARG A 92 -0.50 12.91 -2.07
CA ARG A 92 0.27 13.99 -1.41
C ARG A 92 1.19 13.46 -0.31
N ALA A 93 0.71 12.53 0.52
CA ALA A 93 1.52 11.92 1.58
C ALA A 93 2.65 11.06 1.01
N ALA A 94 2.36 10.24 0.00
CA ALA A 94 3.32 9.38 -0.68
C ALA A 94 4.44 10.18 -1.35
N ARG A 95 4.10 11.28 -2.05
CA ARG A 95 5.09 12.22 -2.62
C ARG A 95 5.96 12.88 -1.56
N ARG A 96 5.39 13.24 -0.40
CA ARG A 96 6.17 13.78 0.72
C ARG A 96 7.15 12.73 1.23
N VAL A 97 6.70 11.52 1.52
CA VAL A 97 7.57 10.42 2.00
C VAL A 97 8.67 10.10 0.98
N ALA A 98 8.33 10.02 -0.31
CA ALA A 98 9.29 9.77 -1.38
C ALA A 98 10.25 10.95 -1.62
N GLY A 99 9.81 12.19 -1.37
CA GLY A 99 10.60 13.42 -1.55
C GLY A 99 11.36 13.90 -0.31
N SER A 100 11.01 13.43 0.89
CA SER A 100 11.61 13.83 2.17
C SER A 100 12.80 12.96 2.59
N GLY A 101 13.17 11.96 1.79
CA GLY A 101 14.43 11.22 1.96
C GLY A 101 15.59 12.06 1.44
N GLY A 102 16.20 12.86 2.31
CA GLY A 102 17.41 13.62 2.00
C GLY A 102 18.50 12.70 1.46
N THR A 103 19.16 13.12 0.37
CA THR A 103 20.48 12.73 -0.17
C THR A 103 20.91 11.25 -0.28
N ASP A 104 20.24 10.31 0.36
CA ASP A 104 20.57 8.90 0.36
C ASP A 104 19.62 8.19 -0.59
N ARG A 105 20.10 8.04 -1.83
CA ARG A 105 19.49 7.17 -2.83
C ARG A 105 19.34 5.78 -2.18
N LEU A 106 18.10 5.36 -1.88
CA LEU A 106 17.75 4.05 -1.29
C LEU A 106 18.01 2.87 -2.26
N GLY A 107 19.08 2.93 -3.04
CA GLY A 107 19.46 1.99 -4.09
C GLY A 107 19.56 2.63 -5.48
N SER A 108 19.90 1.79 -6.46
CA SER A 108 19.91 2.14 -7.89
C SER A 108 18.50 2.02 -8.47
N GLY A 109 18.04 3.03 -9.22
CA GLY A 109 16.77 2.99 -9.96
C GLY A 109 15.62 3.81 -9.35
N LYS A 110 14.39 3.27 -9.45
CA LYS A 110 13.12 3.87 -8.98
C LYS A 110 12.81 3.56 -7.50
N SER A 111 13.82 3.30 -6.69
CA SER A 111 13.69 2.91 -5.27
C SER A 111 12.99 3.99 -4.43
N GLY A 112 12.23 3.57 -3.42
CA GLY A 112 11.53 4.49 -2.50
C GLY A 112 10.25 5.12 -3.05
N ARG A 113 9.78 4.68 -4.23
CA ARG A 113 8.51 5.15 -4.79
C ARG A 113 7.32 4.43 -4.15
N ILE A 114 6.37 5.24 -3.69
CA ILE A 114 5.03 4.82 -3.31
C ILE A 114 4.09 5.65 -4.18
N GLU A 115 3.23 5.00 -4.94
CA GLU A 115 2.35 5.63 -5.92
C GLU A 115 0.94 5.06 -5.77
N ILE A 116 -0.06 5.88 -6.06
CA ILE A 116 -1.48 5.51 -6.13
C ILE A 116 -2.04 6.05 -7.44
N GLU A 117 -3.02 5.37 -8.03
CA GLU A 117 -3.72 5.91 -9.19
C GLU A 117 -4.55 7.16 -8.79
N ALA A 118 -4.13 8.33 -9.28
CA ALA A 118 -4.73 9.62 -8.99
C ALA A 118 -5.16 10.35 -10.29
N PRO A 119 -6.46 10.38 -10.64
CA PRO A 119 -6.96 10.92 -11.92
C PRO A 119 -7.01 12.46 -11.98
N GLY A 120 -6.22 13.16 -11.16
CA GLY A 120 -6.18 14.62 -11.11
C GLY A 120 -7.53 15.23 -10.69
N GLN A 121 -8.05 16.15 -11.51
CA GLN A 121 -9.28 16.92 -11.20
C GLN A 121 -10.58 16.12 -11.37
N ALA A 122 -10.53 14.88 -11.90
CA ALA A 122 -11.73 14.09 -12.17
C ALA A 122 -12.24 13.35 -10.92
N VAL A 123 -13.53 13.57 -10.59
CA VAL A 123 -14.24 12.88 -9.50
C VAL A 123 -15.10 11.76 -10.10
N ILE A 124 -14.47 10.60 -10.30
CA ILE A 124 -15.08 9.38 -10.88
C ILE A 124 -14.94 8.17 -9.96
N ALA A 125 -15.79 7.15 -10.15
CA ALA A 125 -15.64 5.85 -9.52
C ALA A 125 -14.27 5.21 -9.88
N ARG A 126 -13.63 4.56 -8.90
CA ARG A 126 -12.26 4.03 -9.00
C ARG A 126 -12.05 2.87 -8.03
N THR A 127 -10.93 2.18 -8.17
CA THR A 127 -10.51 1.08 -7.28
C THR A 127 -9.30 1.45 -6.42
N SER A 128 -8.79 2.68 -6.51
CA SER A 128 -7.66 3.15 -5.70
C SER A 128 -8.04 3.41 -4.24
N VAL A 129 -9.33 3.61 -3.95
CA VAL A 129 -9.96 3.67 -2.62
C VAL A 129 -11.37 3.13 -2.72
#